data_AF-A0A1F6CHI2-F1
#
_entry.id   AF-A0A1F6CHI2-F1
#
_cell.length_a   1.000
_cell.length_b   1.000
_cell.length_c   1.000
_cell.angle_alpha   90.00
_cell.angle_beta   90.00
_cell.angle_gamma   90.00
#
_symmetry.space_group_name_H-M   'P 1'
#
loop_
_entity.id
_entity.type
_entity.pdbx_description
1 polymer ?
#
loop_
_entity_poly.entity_id
_entity_poly.type
_entity_poly.pdbx_seq_one_letter_code
_entity_poly.pdbx_strand_id
1 'polypeptide(L)'
;MSAFLSRHIRFLCVSASIAAITALHYGTSLHQAHLHEVFRRLYYIPIILSAFWFGLRGGMGAAIAVSLLYLPHVMFQWGGDYLLNFMEIALYNVVGGVTGLMASAERRQRIRYEQASKEIEEAYQKLQAQTEQLRAAERLSVLGELAAGMAHEIKNPLGSIQGTAEILSGDTLSDEERTEFGRILIKEVDRLDGVLRNYLRLARPTDAARRRIDLKETLRSTVTLVGAYARKSEAVVAGERAVRAREGGVHGRGPGARGQVRAGRRGDGFLRRDRGHAGGPSGQAPPRAPGAGDRAGGREKADSHRLPDDR
;
A
#
# COMPACT_ATOMS: atom_id res chain seq x y z
N MET A 1 5.70 28.86 22.98
CA MET A 1 5.68 30.35 22.97
C MET A 1 5.24 30.95 21.64
N SER A 2 5.71 30.45 20.48
CA SER A 2 5.38 31.00 19.14
C SER A 2 3.89 31.01 18.79
N ALA A 3 3.14 29.94 19.12
CA ALA A 3 1.71 29.83 18.80
C ALA A 3 0.86 30.86 19.56
N PHE A 4 1.18 31.12 20.83
CA PHE A 4 0.49 32.12 21.65
C PHE A 4 0.73 33.53 21.12
N LEU A 5 1.99 33.86 20.84
CA LEU A 5 2.36 35.16 20.26
C LEU A 5 1.68 35.39 18.91
N SER A 6 1.62 34.37 18.05
CA SER A 6 0.92 34.45 16.76
C SER A 6 -0.58 34.68 16.90
N ARG A 7 -1.21 34.13 17.95
CA ARG A 7 -2.64 34.29 18.21
C ARG A 7 -2.96 35.72 18.67
N HIS A 8 -2.13 36.28 19.54
CA HIS A 8 -2.27 37.66 19.98
C HIS A 8 -2.06 38.66 18.85
N ILE A 9 -1.05 38.46 18.01
CA ILE A 9 -0.81 39.33 16.84
C ILE A 9 -2.03 39.31 15.91
N ARG A 10 -2.56 38.12 15.58
CA ARG A 10 -3.76 37.98 14.73
C ARG A 10 -4.97 38.70 15.33
N PHE A 11 -5.17 38.58 16.64
CA PHE A 11 -6.26 39.26 17.34
C PHE A 11 -6.08 40.78 17.32
N LEU A 12 -4.87 41.27 17.60
CA LEU A 12 -4.54 42.69 17.53
C LEU A 12 -4.74 43.25 16.12
N CYS A 13 -4.31 42.52 15.08
CA CYS A 13 -4.53 42.92 13.69
C CYS A 13 -6.03 43.05 13.38
N VAL A 14 -6.86 42.05 13.69
CA VAL A 14 -8.31 42.11 13.44
C VAL A 14 -8.94 43.29 14.18
N SER A 15 -8.63 43.45 15.47
CA SER A 15 -9.17 44.54 16.29
C SER A 15 -8.73 45.92 15.79
N ALA A 16 -7.47 46.08 15.41
CA ALA A 16 -6.94 47.32 14.83
C ALA A 16 -7.62 47.65 13.49
N SER A 17 -7.83 46.65 12.63
CA SER A 17 -8.57 46.83 11.36
C SER A 17 -10.00 47.30 11.60
N ILE A 18 -10.72 46.67 12.55
CA ILE A 18 -12.09 47.06 12.89
C ILE A 18 -12.12 48.49 13.43
N ALA A 19 -11.20 48.84 14.33
CA ALA A 19 -11.11 50.19 14.89
C ALA A 19 -10.79 51.25 13.82
N ALA A 20 -9.83 50.97 12.93
CA ALA A 20 -9.44 51.87 11.85
C ALA A 20 -10.59 52.11 10.87
N ILE A 21 -11.29 51.05 10.45
CA ILE A 21 -12.44 51.15 9.55
C ILE A 21 -13.56 51.94 10.23
N THR A 22 -13.79 51.71 11.53
CA THR A 22 -14.82 52.44 12.31
C THR A 22 -14.50 53.92 12.44
N ALA A 23 -13.24 54.28 12.73
CA ALA A 23 -12.82 55.67 12.80
C ALA A 23 -12.99 56.39 11.44
N LEU A 24 -12.60 55.73 10.34
CA LEU A 24 -12.78 56.26 8.99
C LEU A 24 -14.26 56.40 8.63
N HIS A 25 -15.08 55.41 8.96
CA HIS A 25 -16.51 55.42 8.69
C HIS A 25 -17.23 56.57 9.39
N TYR A 26 -16.94 56.79 10.68
CA TYR A 26 -17.51 57.89 11.46
C TYR A 26 -16.96 59.26 11.04
N GLY A 27 -15.72 59.32 10.56
CA GLY A 27 -15.06 60.56 10.15
C GLY A 27 -15.46 61.08 8.77
N THR A 28 -16.15 60.28 7.95
CA THR A 28 -16.52 60.67 6.59
C THR A 28 -17.90 61.33 6.57
N SER A 29 -17.97 62.64 6.34
CA SER A 29 -19.22 63.39 6.28
C SER A 29 -19.97 63.24 4.94
N LEU A 30 -21.29 63.45 4.96
CA LEU A 30 -22.30 63.22 3.91
C LEU A 30 -22.01 63.79 2.50
N HIS A 31 -20.97 64.60 2.30
CA HIS A 31 -20.60 65.13 0.98
C HIS A 31 -19.90 64.11 0.06
N GLN A 32 -19.47 62.95 0.58
CA GLN A 32 -18.84 61.88 -0.22
C GLN A 32 -19.53 60.53 0.02
N ALA A 33 -20.78 60.40 -0.42
CA ALA A 33 -21.59 59.18 -0.29
C ALA A 33 -20.88 57.90 -0.78
N HIS A 34 -20.03 58.02 -1.80
CA HIS A 34 -19.24 56.90 -2.32
C HIS A 34 -18.23 56.35 -1.32
N LEU A 35 -17.55 57.20 -0.55
CA LEU A 35 -16.55 56.72 0.43
C LEU A 35 -17.24 56.03 1.62
N HIS A 36 -18.39 56.53 2.04
CA HIS A 36 -19.19 55.93 3.09
C HIS A 36 -19.59 54.48 2.74
N GLU A 37 -20.04 54.25 1.50
CA GLU A 37 -20.35 52.91 0.96
C GLU A 37 -19.13 51.97 0.92
N VAL A 38 -17.96 52.49 0.53
CA VAL A 38 -16.72 51.70 0.49
C VAL A 38 -16.31 51.24 1.88
N PHE A 39 -16.40 52.12 2.89
CA PHE A 39 -16.05 51.75 4.27
C PHE A 39 -16.99 50.71 4.86
N ARG A 40 -18.29 50.75 4.49
CA ARG A 40 -19.25 49.71 4.86
C ARG A 40 -18.81 48.34 4.34
N ARG A 41 -18.45 48.25 3.06
CA ARG A 41 -17.92 46.99 2.47
C ARG A 41 -16.58 46.56 3.07
N LEU A 42 -15.78 47.50 3.58
CA LEU A 42 -14.48 47.17 4.15
C LEU A 42 -14.59 46.33 5.43
N TYR A 43 -15.70 46.40 6.16
CA TYR A 43 -15.96 45.58 7.34
C TYR A 43 -16.02 44.07 7.06
N TYR A 44 -16.31 43.63 5.83
CA TYR A 44 -16.28 42.21 5.48
C TYR A 44 -14.87 41.60 5.63
N ILE A 45 -13.83 42.39 5.36
CA ILE A 45 -12.44 41.90 5.40
C ILE A 45 -12.04 41.40 6.80
N PRO A 46 -12.13 42.21 7.89
CA PRO A 46 -11.78 41.73 9.23
C PRO A 46 -12.72 40.62 9.74
N ILE A 47 -14.00 40.61 9.34
CA ILE A 47 -14.94 39.54 9.70
C ILE A 47 -14.49 38.20 9.10
N ILE A 48 -14.20 38.19 7.79
CA ILE A 48 -13.72 37.01 7.06
C ILE A 48 -12.38 36.55 7.63
N LEU A 49 -11.45 37.49 7.86
CA LEU A 49 -10.13 37.17 8.40
C LEU A 49 -10.22 36.55 9.80
N SER A 50 -11.10 37.10 10.65
CA SER A 50 -11.39 36.54 11.97
C SER A 50 -11.99 35.14 11.88
N ALA A 51 -12.93 34.92 10.96
CA ALA A 51 -13.53 33.62 10.70
C ALA A 51 -12.49 32.58 10.25
N PHE A 52 -11.55 32.94 9.36
CA PHE A 52 -10.48 32.04 8.93
C PHE A 52 -9.50 31.70 10.06
N TRP A 53 -9.09 32.68 10.86
CA TRP A 53 -8.09 32.46 11.91
C TRP A 53 -8.63 31.76 13.15
N PHE A 54 -9.87 32.07 13.54
CA PHE A 54 -10.46 31.67 14.81
C PHE A 54 -11.72 30.81 14.64
N GLY A 55 -12.10 30.47 13.41
CA GLY A 55 -13.27 29.65 13.09
C GLY A 55 -14.58 30.37 13.40
N LEU A 56 -15.62 29.56 13.68
CA LEU A 56 -16.98 30.06 13.92
C LEU A 56 -17.04 31.13 15.03
N ARG A 57 -16.33 30.90 16.14
CA ARG A 57 -16.36 31.79 17.30
C ARG A 57 -15.78 33.17 16.98
N GLY A 58 -14.69 33.25 16.20
CA GLY A 58 -14.13 34.54 15.82
C GLY A 58 -14.90 35.22 14.70
N GLY A 59 -15.42 34.47 13.73
CA GLY A 59 -16.28 35.02 12.68
C GLY A 59 -17.55 35.66 13.23
N MET A 60 -18.27 34.94 14.09
CA MET A 60 -19.46 35.48 14.78
C MET A 60 -19.10 36.60 15.75
N GLY A 61 -18.03 36.44 16.54
CA GLY A 61 -17.60 37.47 17.49
C GLY A 61 -17.24 38.79 16.81
N ALA A 62 -16.51 38.74 15.70
CA ALA A 62 -16.17 39.93 14.91
C ALA A 62 -17.40 40.54 14.23
N ALA A 63 -18.29 39.73 13.67
CA ALA A 63 -19.53 40.22 13.04
C ALA A 63 -20.45 40.91 14.04
N ILE A 64 -20.63 40.36 15.25
CA ILE A 64 -21.41 40.98 16.32
C ILE A 64 -20.74 42.27 16.79
N ALA A 65 -19.42 42.28 16.98
CA ALA A 65 -18.70 43.48 17.39
C ALA A 65 -18.84 44.61 16.36
N VAL A 66 -18.67 44.31 15.07
CA VAL A 66 -18.90 45.26 13.98
C VAL A 66 -20.36 45.73 13.96
N SER A 67 -21.32 44.83 14.14
CA SER A 67 -22.75 45.17 14.19
C SER A 67 -23.07 46.15 15.32
N LEU A 68 -22.50 45.92 16.51
CA LEU A 68 -22.67 46.80 17.67
C LEU A 68 -21.99 48.17 17.47
N LEU A 69 -20.85 48.21 16.80
CA LEU A 69 -20.15 49.47 16.48
C LEU A 69 -20.84 50.27 15.38
N TYR A 70 -21.51 49.60 14.45
CA TYR A 70 -22.24 50.23 13.34
C TYR A 70 -23.62 50.77 13.78
N LEU A 71 -24.28 50.13 14.75
CA LEU A 71 -25.64 50.45 15.17
C LEU A 71 -25.86 51.91 15.64
N PRO A 72 -24.99 52.52 16.47
CA PRO A 72 -25.16 53.91 16.88
C PRO A 72 -25.05 54.88 15.69
N HIS A 73 -24.22 54.57 14.68
CA HIS A 73 -24.10 55.39 13.48
C HIS A 73 -25.42 55.45 12.71
N VAL A 74 -26.07 54.29 12.54
CA VAL A 74 -27.37 54.16 11.86
C VAL A 74 -28.48 54.88 12.61
N MET A 75 -28.45 54.87 13.95
CA MET A 75 -29.48 55.48 14.79
C MET A 75 -29.37 57.00 14.90
N PHE A 76 -28.14 57.52 15.02
CA PHE A 76 -27.90 58.94 15.28
C PHE A 76 -27.65 59.79 14.01
N GLN A 77 -27.19 59.18 12.91
CA GLN A 77 -26.87 59.90 11.67
C GLN A 77 -28.00 59.76 10.62
N TRP A 78 -28.45 60.90 10.11
CA TRP A 78 -29.80 61.17 9.58
C TRP A 78 -30.22 60.35 8.35
N GLY A 79 -31.41 59.74 8.41
CA GLY A 79 -32.42 59.75 7.34
C GLY A 79 -32.25 58.84 6.11
N GLY A 80 -31.54 57.72 6.24
CA GLY A 80 -31.41 56.73 5.16
C GLY A 80 -32.48 55.63 5.18
N ASP A 81 -32.47 54.78 4.15
CA ASP A 81 -33.27 53.57 4.10
C ASP A 81 -32.86 52.59 5.23
N TYR A 82 -33.63 52.60 6.32
CA TYR A 82 -33.41 51.74 7.48
C TYR A 82 -33.35 50.26 7.08
N LEU A 83 -34.11 49.85 6.05
CA LEU A 83 -34.12 48.47 5.60
C LEU A 83 -32.74 48.06 5.09
N LEU A 84 -32.11 48.87 4.23
CA LEU A 84 -30.77 48.59 3.71
C LEU A 84 -29.72 48.51 4.83
N ASN A 85 -29.80 49.38 5.84
CA ASN A 85 -28.88 49.37 6.97
C ASN A 85 -29.05 48.14 7.88
N PHE A 86 -30.29 47.75 8.19
CA PHE A 86 -30.56 46.53 8.95
C PHE A 86 -30.19 45.27 8.15
N MET A 87 -30.39 45.28 6.83
CA MET A 87 -29.95 44.20 5.94
C MET A 87 -28.44 44.07 5.90
N GLU A 88 -27.67 45.16 5.93
CA GLU A 88 -26.20 45.10 6.01
C GLU A 88 -25.74 44.45 7.33
N ILE A 89 -26.33 44.85 8.46
CA ILE A 89 -26.04 44.23 9.76
C ILE A 89 -26.36 42.73 9.72
N ALA A 90 -27.51 42.36 9.15
CA ALA A 90 -27.87 40.96 8.96
C ALA A 90 -26.82 40.24 8.09
N LEU A 91 -26.35 40.88 7.02
CA LEU A 91 -25.36 40.33 6.10
C LEU A 91 -23.99 40.13 6.78
N TYR A 92 -23.52 41.04 7.63
CA TYR A 92 -22.30 40.83 8.41
C TYR A 92 -22.36 39.57 9.28
N ASN A 93 -23.47 39.35 9.97
CA ASN A 93 -23.68 38.18 10.82
C ASN A 93 -23.76 36.89 10.00
N VAL A 94 -24.45 36.93 8.85
CA VAL A 94 -24.50 35.81 7.91
C VAL A 94 -23.11 35.47 7.37
N VAL A 95 -22.34 36.47 6.92
CA VAL A 95 -20.98 36.26 6.38
C VAL A 95 -20.04 35.72 7.46
N GLY A 96 -20.07 36.28 8.67
CA GLY A 96 -19.27 35.78 9.80
C GLY A 96 -19.62 34.36 10.21
N GLY A 97 -20.91 34.02 10.21
CA GLY A 97 -21.42 32.68 10.50
C GLY A 97 -21.02 31.67 9.42
N VAL A 98 -21.35 31.93 8.16
CA VAL A 98 -21.08 31.02 7.03
C VAL A 98 -19.59 30.82 6.85
N THR A 99 -18.80 31.90 6.78
CA THR A 99 -17.35 31.79 6.63
C THR A 99 -16.72 31.07 7.83
N GLY A 100 -17.22 31.34 9.04
CA GLY A 100 -16.76 30.69 10.25
C GLY A 100 -17.06 29.19 10.29
N LEU A 101 -18.24 28.77 9.81
CA LEU A 101 -18.62 27.37 9.65
C LEU A 101 -17.75 26.68 8.60
N MET A 102 -17.55 27.32 7.43
CA MET A 102 -16.71 26.81 6.36
C MET A 102 -15.26 26.62 6.81
N ALA A 103 -14.65 27.64 7.43
CA ALA A 103 -13.29 27.57 7.95
C ALA A 103 -13.14 26.48 9.02
N SER A 104 -14.16 26.31 9.87
CA SER A 104 -14.18 25.24 10.87
C SER A 104 -14.37 23.85 10.25
N ALA A 105 -15.12 23.73 9.15
CA ALA A 105 -15.30 22.49 8.39
C ALA A 105 -14.02 22.07 7.68
N GLU A 106 -13.36 22.99 6.97
CA GLU A 106 -12.11 22.75 6.26
C GLU A 106 -11.00 22.29 7.22
N ARG A 107 -10.86 22.96 8.37
CA ARG A 107 -9.85 22.60 9.37
C ARG A 107 -10.05 21.20 9.94
N ARG A 108 -11.31 20.77 10.13
CA ARG A 108 -11.64 19.40 10.55
C ARG A 108 -11.28 18.39 9.47
N GLN A 109 -11.56 18.71 8.21
CA GLN A 109 -11.25 17.83 7.08
C GLN A 109 -9.73 17.65 6.92
N ARG A 110 -8.95 18.73 7.03
CA ARG A 110 -7.48 18.67 6.97
C ARG A 110 -6.88 17.77 8.06
N ILE A 111 -7.33 17.90 9.30
CA ILE A 111 -6.87 17.06 10.42
C ILE A 111 -7.20 15.59 10.17
N ARG A 112 -8.40 15.28 9.66
CA ARG A 112 -8.79 13.89 9.32
C ARG A 112 -7.92 13.30 8.23
N TYR A 113 -7.58 14.07 7.19
CA TYR A 113 -6.66 13.60 6.15
C TYR A 113 -5.26 13.34 6.70
N GLU A 114 -4.74 14.21 7.55
CA GLU A 114 -3.44 14.01 8.18
C GLU A 114 -3.44 12.74 9.07
N GLN A 115 -4.52 12.49 9.81
CA GLN A 115 -4.68 11.28 10.61
C GLN A 115 -4.77 10.02 9.75
N ALA A 116 -5.66 10.01 8.75
CA ALA A 116 -5.81 8.89 7.82
C ALA A 116 -4.49 8.59 7.08
N SER A 117 -3.75 9.63 6.69
CA SER A 117 -2.45 9.46 6.04
C SER A 117 -1.43 8.78 6.96
N LYS A 118 -1.41 9.12 8.26
CA LYS A 118 -0.53 8.47 9.23
C LYS A 118 -0.92 7.02 9.49
N GLU A 119 -2.22 6.75 9.63
CA GLU A 119 -2.73 5.40 9.86
C GLU A 119 -2.42 4.47 8.69
N ILE A 120 -2.55 4.95 7.44
CA ILE A 120 -2.17 4.20 6.24
C ILE A 120 -0.67 3.88 6.23
N GLU A 121 0.18 4.85 6.58
CA GLU A 121 1.63 4.65 6.62
C GLU A 121 2.03 3.61 7.66
N GLU A 122 1.47 3.68 8.87
CA GLU A 122 1.70 2.70 9.94
C GLU A 122 1.22 1.30 9.55
N ALA A 123 0.03 1.19 8.93
CA ALA A 123 -0.50 -0.06 8.43
C ALA A 123 0.39 -0.66 7.32
N TYR A 124 0.91 0.18 6.42
CA TYR A 124 1.81 -0.23 5.34
C TYR A 124 3.13 -0.79 5.89
N GLN A 125 3.75 -0.11 6.84
CA GLN A 125 4.99 -0.57 7.48
C GLN A 125 4.79 -1.91 8.21
N LYS A 126 3.67 -2.06 8.92
CA LYS A 126 3.32 -3.32 9.59
C LYS A 126 3.13 -4.47 8.58
N LEU A 127 2.45 -4.21 7.47
CA LEU A 127 2.27 -5.18 6.40
C LEU A 127 3.62 -5.60 5.81
N GLN A 128 4.50 -4.65 5.51
CA GLN A 128 5.85 -4.94 5.00
C GLN A 128 6.63 -5.85 5.96
N ALA A 129 6.69 -5.49 7.25
CA ALA A 129 7.39 -6.31 8.25
C ALA A 129 6.83 -7.74 8.34
N GLN A 130 5.50 -7.90 8.30
CA GLN A 130 4.87 -9.22 8.26
C GLN A 130 5.21 -10.00 6.99
N THR A 131 5.23 -9.35 5.82
CA THR A 131 5.61 -10.03 4.58
C THR A 131 7.07 -10.49 4.58
N GLU A 132 7.98 -9.73 5.19
CA GLU A 132 9.38 -10.13 5.34
C GLU A 132 9.53 -11.32 6.28
N GLN A 133 8.80 -11.32 7.40
CA GLN A 133 8.75 -12.46 8.32
C GLN A 133 8.21 -13.72 7.65
N LEU A 134 7.12 -13.60 6.87
CA LEU A 134 6.56 -14.72 6.12
C LEU A 134 7.55 -15.26 5.09
N ARG A 135 8.22 -14.38 4.34
CA ARG A 135 9.28 -14.80 3.39
C ARG A 135 10.44 -15.49 4.08
N ALA A 136 10.84 -15.03 5.26
CA ALA A 136 11.89 -15.67 6.04
C ALA A 136 11.46 -17.07 6.52
N ALA A 137 10.22 -17.19 7.02
CA ALA A 137 9.64 -18.46 7.43
C ALA A 137 9.52 -19.45 6.27
N GLU A 138 9.06 -19.00 5.09
CA GLU A 138 8.98 -19.81 3.88
C GLU A 138 10.35 -20.33 3.44
N ARG A 139 11.39 -19.47 3.46
CA ARG A 139 12.77 -19.89 3.17
C ARG A 139 13.27 -20.94 4.16
N LEU A 140 13.00 -20.77 5.45
CA LEU A 140 13.39 -21.74 6.48
C LEU A 140 12.65 -23.07 6.30
N SER A 141 11.37 -23.03 5.94
CA SER A 141 10.58 -24.23 5.65
C SER A 141 11.18 -25.01 4.49
N VAL A 142 11.49 -24.33 3.37
CA VAL A 142 12.13 -24.96 2.20
C VAL A 142 13.51 -25.51 2.56
N LEU A 143 14.32 -24.76 3.31
CA LEU A 143 15.62 -25.25 3.78
C LEU A 143 15.48 -26.48 4.69
N GLY A 144 14.47 -26.51 5.56
CA GLY A 144 14.17 -27.65 6.42
C GLY A 144 13.78 -28.89 5.62
N GLU A 145 12.92 -28.75 4.63
CA GLU A 145 12.53 -29.85 3.73
C GLU A 145 13.73 -30.38 2.94
N LEU A 146 14.55 -29.47 2.38
CA LEU A 146 15.77 -29.84 1.66
C LEU A 146 16.80 -30.53 2.57
N ALA A 147 16.97 -30.07 3.82
CA ALA A 147 17.86 -30.67 4.79
C ALA A 147 17.37 -32.06 5.25
N ALA A 148 16.07 -32.24 5.44
CA ALA A 148 15.47 -33.55 5.76
C ALA A 148 15.66 -34.54 4.60
N GLY A 149 15.43 -34.10 3.36
CA GLY A 149 15.74 -34.89 2.15
C GLY A 149 17.21 -35.28 2.08
N MET A 150 18.12 -34.33 2.34
CA MET A 150 19.56 -34.56 2.36
C MET A 150 19.96 -35.60 3.42
N ALA A 151 19.44 -35.47 4.64
CA ALA A 151 19.72 -36.41 5.72
C ALA A 151 19.28 -37.83 5.34
N HIS A 152 18.13 -37.96 4.67
CA HIS A 152 17.65 -39.25 4.18
C HIS A 152 18.56 -39.81 3.08
N GLU A 153 18.96 -38.99 2.11
CA GLU A 153 19.87 -39.41 1.03
C GLU A 153 21.28 -39.76 1.49
N ILE A 154 21.80 -39.11 2.55
CA ILE A 154 23.09 -39.43 3.17
C ILE A 154 23.01 -40.71 4.00
N LYS A 155 21.93 -40.89 4.77
CA LYS A 155 21.75 -42.08 5.63
C LYS A 155 21.79 -43.38 4.81
N ASN A 156 21.31 -43.35 3.58
CA ASN A 156 21.24 -44.52 2.71
C ASN A 156 22.64 -45.12 2.35
N PRO A 157 23.57 -44.38 1.70
CA PRO A 157 24.94 -44.85 1.47
C PRO A 157 25.67 -45.16 2.77
N LEU A 158 25.47 -44.36 3.83
CA LEU A 158 26.14 -44.58 5.11
C LEU A 158 25.75 -45.94 5.74
N GLY A 159 24.46 -46.30 5.67
CA GLY A 159 23.98 -47.61 6.10
C GLY A 159 24.55 -48.75 5.25
N SER A 160 24.66 -48.56 3.94
CA SER A 160 25.29 -49.54 3.04
C SER A 160 26.78 -49.72 3.33
N ILE A 161 27.50 -48.61 3.59
CA ILE A 161 28.92 -48.60 3.98
C ILE A 161 29.09 -49.37 5.29
N GLN A 162 28.26 -49.07 6.29
CA GLN A 162 28.33 -49.73 7.59
C GLN A 162 28.08 -51.24 7.46
N GLY A 163 26.99 -51.66 6.78
CA GLY A 163 26.68 -53.08 6.60
C GLY A 163 27.76 -53.83 5.80
N THR A 164 28.33 -53.19 4.77
CA THR A 164 29.43 -53.77 3.99
C THR A 164 30.72 -53.90 4.81
N ALA A 165 31.02 -52.91 5.65
CA ALA A 165 32.18 -52.95 6.55
C ALA A 165 32.03 -54.02 7.64
N GLU A 166 30.82 -54.20 8.19
CA GLU A 166 30.51 -55.27 9.15
C GLU A 166 30.75 -56.66 8.52
N ILE A 167 30.32 -56.87 7.26
CA ILE A 167 30.59 -58.11 6.52
C ILE A 167 32.10 -58.32 6.31
N LEU A 168 32.83 -57.29 5.85
CA LEU A 168 34.28 -57.34 5.64
C LEU A 168 35.10 -57.62 6.90
N SER A 169 34.57 -57.26 8.06
CA SER A 169 35.20 -57.50 9.38
C SER A 169 35.07 -58.94 9.87
N GLY A 170 34.27 -59.78 9.21
CA GLY A 170 34.22 -61.22 9.49
C GLY A 170 35.40 -61.99 8.89
N ASP A 171 35.74 -63.13 9.51
CA ASP A 171 36.89 -63.98 9.13
C ASP A 171 36.56 -65.06 8.08
N THR A 172 35.38 -65.03 7.47
CA THR A 172 34.87 -66.12 6.61
C THR A 172 34.84 -65.81 5.10
N LEU A 173 35.37 -64.66 4.67
CA LEU A 173 35.33 -64.23 3.26
C LEU A 173 36.55 -64.69 2.45
N SER A 174 36.32 -65.08 1.20
CA SER A 174 37.38 -65.27 0.19
C SER A 174 38.01 -63.93 -0.25
N ASP A 175 39.19 -64.00 -0.88
CA ASP A 175 39.88 -62.80 -1.42
C ASP A 175 39.06 -62.10 -2.52
N GLU A 176 38.31 -62.86 -3.31
CA GLU A 176 37.42 -62.35 -4.36
C GLU A 176 36.23 -61.58 -3.76
N GLU A 177 35.58 -62.12 -2.73
CA GLU A 177 34.49 -61.45 -2.00
C GLU A 177 34.98 -60.19 -1.27
N ARG A 178 36.16 -60.23 -0.63
CA ARG A 178 36.77 -59.04 0.01
C ARG A 178 36.98 -57.92 -1.01
N THR A 179 37.45 -58.26 -2.21
CA THR A 179 37.68 -57.30 -3.29
C THR A 179 36.36 -56.70 -3.80
N GLU A 180 35.32 -57.52 -3.94
CA GLU A 180 33.99 -57.06 -4.35
C GLU A 180 33.36 -56.10 -3.33
N PHE A 181 33.37 -56.46 -2.04
CA PHE A 181 32.86 -55.60 -0.96
C PHE A 181 33.67 -54.30 -0.84
N GLY A 182 35.00 -54.36 -1.02
CA GLY A 182 35.84 -53.17 -1.08
C GLY A 182 35.44 -52.22 -2.22
N ARG A 183 35.06 -52.76 -3.39
CA ARG A 183 34.57 -51.97 -4.52
C ARG A 183 33.19 -51.35 -4.25
N ILE A 184 32.31 -52.05 -3.53
CA ILE A 184 31.00 -51.53 -3.09
C ILE A 184 31.19 -50.33 -2.16
N LEU A 185 32.10 -50.44 -1.18
CA LEU A 185 32.44 -49.34 -0.27
C LEU A 185 32.88 -48.07 -1.02
N ILE A 186 33.83 -48.20 -1.94
CA ILE A 186 34.32 -47.06 -2.75
C ILE A 186 33.16 -46.41 -3.52
N LYS A 187 32.29 -47.23 -4.13
CA LYS A 187 31.14 -46.72 -4.90
C LYS A 187 30.16 -45.94 -4.03
N GLU A 188 29.89 -46.38 -2.80
CA GLU A 188 29.00 -45.65 -1.88
C GLU A 188 29.65 -44.37 -1.32
N VAL A 189 30.97 -44.36 -1.13
CA VAL A 189 31.71 -43.13 -0.78
C VAL A 189 31.63 -42.11 -1.92
N ASP A 190 31.84 -42.53 -3.18
CA ASP A 190 31.71 -41.67 -4.36
C ASP A 190 30.28 -41.12 -4.50
N ARG A 191 29.28 -41.95 -4.20
CA ARG A 191 27.88 -41.53 -4.21
C ARG A 191 27.59 -40.47 -3.14
N LEU A 192 28.10 -40.66 -1.92
CA LEU A 192 27.93 -39.73 -0.81
C LEU A 192 28.61 -38.39 -1.09
N ASP A 193 29.80 -38.40 -1.71
CA ASP A 193 30.48 -37.20 -2.16
C ASP A 193 29.71 -36.48 -3.29
N GLY A 194 29.10 -37.23 -4.21
CA GLY A 194 28.21 -36.68 -5.24
C GLY A 194 26.98 -35.95 -4.66
N VAL A 195 26.34 -36.54 -3.64
CA VAL A 195 25.21 -35.92 -2.92
C VAL A 195 25.67 -34.63 -2.25
N LEU A 196 26.80 -34.65 -1.53
CA LEU A 196 27.34 -33.49 -0.84
C LEU A 196 27.68 -32.34 -1.81
N ARG A 197 28.34 -32.65 -2.94
CA ARG A 197 28.68 -31.67 -3.97
C ARG A 197 27.44 -31.00 -4.57
N ASN A 198 26.38 -31.76 -4.85
CA ASN A 198 25.14 -31.20 -5.39
C ASN A 198 24.48 -30.23 -4.40
N TYR A 199 24.49 -30.55 -3.10
CA TYR A 199 23.93 -29.69 -2.06
C TYR A 199 24.76 -28.41 -1.81
N LEU A 200 26.09 -28.52 -1.76
CA LEU A 200 26.97 -27.35 -1.63
C LEU A 200 26.83 -26.38 -2.80
N ARG A 201 26.47 -26.88 -4.00
CA ARG A 201 26.17 -26.03 -5.16
C ARG A 201 24.89 -25.21 -4.98
N LEU A 202 23.92 -25.71 -4.23
CA LEU A 202 22.66 -25.03 -3.92
C LEU A 202 22.84 -23.94 -2.85
N ALA A 203 23.74 -24.17 -1.89
CA ALA A 203 24.02 -23.26 -0.78
C ALA A 203 24.93 -22.07 -1.13
N ARG A 204 25.57 -22.09 -2.31
CA ARG A 204 26.52 -21.06 -2.70
C ARG A 204 25.78 -19.82 -3.23
N PRO A 205 25.99 -18.62 -2.65
CA PRO A 205 25.52 -17.38 -3.25
C PRO A 205 26.12 -17.28 -4.64
N THR A 206 25.30 -17.37 -5.68
CA THR A 206 25.80 -17.15 -7.03
C THR A 206 25.85 -15.64 -7.22
N ASP A 207 27.04 -15.06 -7.10
CA ASP A 207 27.35 -13.76 -7.69
C ASP A 207 27.25 -13.91 -9.22
N ALA A 208 26.02 -14.02 -9.71
CA ALA A 208 25.72 -14.14 -11.12
C ALA A 208 25.96 -12.77 -11.75
N ALA A 209 27.20 -12.51 -12.15
CA ALA A 209 27.53 -11.38 -13.01
C ALA A 209 26.66 -11.46 -14.27
N ARG A 210 25.74 -10.50 -14.44
CA ARG A 210 24.91 -10.42 -15.63
C ARG A 210 25.80 -10.14 -16.84
N ARG A 211 25.98 -11.16 -17.68
CA ARG A 211 26.73 -11.10 -18.93
C ARG A 211 25.77 -11.15 -20.11
N ARG A 212 26.06 -10.40 -21.17
CA ARG A 212 25.39 -10.61 -22.47
C ARG A 212 25.80 -11.99 -22.99
N ILE A 213 24.79 -12.80 -23.33
CA ILE A 213 24.96 -14.13 -23.91
C ILE A 213 24.32 -14.15 -25.29
N ASP A 214 24.98 -14.80 -26.26
CA ASP A 214 24.36 -15.12 -27.54
C ASP A 214 23.40 -16.29 -27.33
N LEU A 215 22.10 -16.01 -27.42
CA LEU A 215 21.05 -16.99 -27.21
C LEU A 215 21.12 -18.13 -28.24
N LYS A 216 21.53 -17.82 -29.47
CA LYS A 216 21.59 -18.77 -30.60
C LYS A 216 22.73 -19.75 -30.40
N GLU A 217 23.90 -19.26 -30.01
CA GLU A 217 25.07 -20.10 -29.71
C GLU A 217 24.81 -20.98 -28.47
N THR A 218 24.19 -20.40 -27.44
CA THR A 218 23.84 -21.13 -26.22
C THR A 218 22.84 -22.25 -26.54
N LEU A 219 21.76 -21.96 -27.27
CA LEU A 219 20.78 -22.96 -27.71
C LEU A 219 21.43 -24.06 -28.54
N ARG A 220 22.30 -23.71 -29.49
CA ARG A 220 22.99 -24.71 -30.33
C ARG A 220 23.89 -25.62 -29.51
N SER A 221 24.60 -25.06 -28.54
CA SER A 221 25.46 -25.80 -27.61
C SER A 221 24.63 -26.75 -26.75
N THR A 222 23.49 -26.27 -26.21
CA THR A 222 22.57 -27.11 -25.42
C THR A 222 21.96 -28.23 -26.25
N VAL A 223 21.49 -27.95 -27.47
CA VAL A 223 20.94 -28.96 -28.39
C VAL A 223 22.00 -30.00 -28.76
N THR A 224 23.24 -29.59 -28.96
CA THR A 224 24.35 -30.51 -29.24
C THR A 224 24.65 -31.44 -28.06
N LEU A 225 24.70 -30.87 -26.85
CA LEU A 225 24.95 -31.61 -25.61
C LEU A 225 23.83 -32.62 -25.31
N VAL A 226 22.58 -32.16 -25.38
CA VAL A 226 21.38 -32.99 -25.16
C VAL A 226 21.24 -34.02 -26.27
N GLY A 227 21.53 -33.67 -27.52
CA GLY A 227 21.53 -34.60 -28.64
C GLY A 227 22.56 -35.72 -28.51
N ALA A 228 23.73 -35.44 -27.92
CA ALA A 228 24.70 -36.49 -27.61
C ALA A 228 24.19 -37.46 -26.54
N TYR A 229 23.46 -36.96 -25.55
CA TYR A 229 22.82 -37.79 -24.53
C TYR A 229 21.63 -38.58 -25.09
N ALA A 230 20.81 -37.96 -25.92
CA ALA A 230 19.63 -38.55 -26.52
C ALA A 230 19.95 -39.68 -27.51
N ARG A 231 21.07 -39.59 -28.24
CA ARG A 231 21.60 -40.71 -29.06
C ARG A 231 21.98 -41.94 -28.23
N LYS A 232 22.33 -41.76 -26.96
CA LYS A 232 22.63 -42.84 -26.01
C LYS A 232 21.35 -43.46 -25.41
N SER A 233 20.20 -42.84 -25.62
CA SER A 233 18.90 -43.20 -25.02
C SER A 233 17.79 -43.40 -26.08
N GLU A 234 18.13 -43.50 -27.37
CA GLU A 234 17.20 -43.60 -28.51
C GLU A 234 16.12 -42.49 -28.60
N ALA A 235 16.38 -41.31 -28.03
CA ALA A 235 15.44 -40.19 -28.06
C ALA A 235 15.75 -39.20 -29.19
N VAL A 236 14.73 -38.68 -29.88
CA VAL A 236 14.87 -37.71 -30.98
C VAL A 236 14.79 -36.28 -30.45
N VAL A 237 15.82 -35.47 -30.73
CA VAL A 237 15.84 -34.03 -30.41
C VAL A 237 15.46 -33.23 -31.67
N ALA A 238 14.23 -32.72 -31.71
CA ALA A 238 13.74 -31.91 -32.83
C ALA A 238 14.09 -30.42 -32.63
N GLY A 239 15.06 -29.91 -33.38
CA GLY A 239 15.43 -28.50 -33.30
C GLY A 239 16.16 -28.01 -34.54
N GLU A 240 15.44 -27.63 -35.59
CA GLU A 240 15.97 -26.70 -36.63
C GLU A 240 14.94 -26.17 -37.66
N ARG A 241 13.73 -26.72 -37.79
CA ARG A 241 12.83 -26.34 -38.92
C ARG A 241 11.85 -25.17 -38.70
N ALA A 242 11.73 -24.57 -37.52
CA ALA A 242 10.65 -23.61 -37.24
C ALA A 242 10.93 -22.13 -37.59
N VAL A 243 12.17 -21.73 -37.92
CA VAL A 243 12.53 -20.29 -37.99
C VAL A 243 12.55 -19.71 -39.42
N ARG A 244 12.60 -20.53 -40.47
CA ARG A 244 12.76 -20.03 -41.86
C ARG A 244 11.48 -19.51 -42.55
N ALA A 245 10.30 -19.65 -41.95
CA ALA A 245 9.04 -19.32 -42.62
C ALA A 245 8.58 -17.85 -42.50
N ARG A 246 9.34 -16.97 -41.84
CA ARG A 246 8.90 -15.57 -41.60
C ARG A 246 9.78 -14.45 -42.17
N GLU A 247 10.88 -14.75 -42.86
CA GLU A 247 11.80 -13.73 -43.40
C GLU A 247 11.54 -13.37 -44.89
N GLY A 248 10.44 -13.84 -45.47
CA GLY A 248 10.12 -13.68 -46.91
C GLY A 248 9.33 -12.42 -47.31
N GLY A 249 9.21 -11.40 -46.47
CA GLY A 249 8.53 -10.18 -46.90
C GLY A 249 8.47 -9.11 -45.83
N VAL A 250 9.34 -8.11 -45.93
CA VAL A 250 9.05 -6.66 -45.85
C VAL A 250 10.35 -5.95 -46.24
N HIS A 251 10.46 -5.56 -47.50
CA HIS A 251 11.40 -4.54 -47.94
C HIS A 251 10.68 -3.17 -47.87
N GLY A 252 11.27 -2.20 -47.18
CA GLY A 252 11.05 -0.77 -47.44
C GLY A 252 10.40 0.07 -46.32
N ARG A 253 11.22 0.66 -45.43
CA ARG A 253 11.37 2.12 -45.24
C ARG A 253 12.27 2.42 -44.03
N GLY A 254 13.08 3.47 -44.18
CA GLY A 254 14.18 3.88 -43.31
C GLY A 254 13.80 4.51 -41.96
N PRO A 255 14.79 5.08 -41.26
CA PRO A 255 14.87 5.12 -39.81
C PRO A 255 14.24 6.38 -39.22
N GLY A 256 13.35 6.21 -38.24
CA GLY A 256 12.84 7.33 -37.46
C GLY A 256 11.85 6.88 -36.40
N ALA A 257 11.95 7.51 -35.23
CA ALA A 257 11.04 7.43 -34.09
C ALA A 257 11.35 6.38 -33.00
N ARG A 258 11.94 6.94 -31.94
CA ARG A 258 12.04 6.52 -30.55
C ARG A 258 10.92 5.55 -30.10
N GLY A 259 11.31 4.33 -29.72
CA GLY A 259 10.44 3.38 -29.04
C GLY A 259 10.23 3.77 -27.57
N GLN A 260 9.10 4.40 -27.26
CA GLN A 260 8.52 4.33 -25.93
C GLN A 260 8.06 2.90 -25.67
N VAL A 261 8.59 2.28 -24.63
CA VAL A 261 8.04 1.06 -24.06
C VAL A 261 6.77 1.45 -23.31
N ARG A 262 5.61 1.04 -23.81
CA ARG A 262 4.41 0.95 -22.98
C ARG A 262 3.71 -0.38 -23.21
N ALA A 263 3.65 -1.12 -22.12
CA ALA A 263 3.00 -2.40 -21.97
C ALA A 263 1.50 -2.32 -22.28
N GLY A 264 1.00 -3.34 -22.98
CA GLY A 264 -0.42 -3.57 -23.20
C GLY A 264 -0.66 -5.07 -23.36
N ARG A 265 -0.91 -5.76 -22.24
CA ARG A 265 -1.48 -7.09 -22.16
C ARG A 265 -2.88 -7.13 -22.79
N ARG A 266 -3.18 -8.22 -23.51
CA ARG A 266 -4.46 -8.95 -23.72
C ARG A 266 -4.23 -9.85 -24.94
N GLY A 267 -4.64 -11.10 -25.07
CA GLY A 267 -5.40 -12.07 -24.27
C GLY A 267 -5.09 -13.44 -24.94
N ASP A 268 -5.04 -14.53 -24.18
CA ASP A 268 -6.15 -15.48 -23.97
C ASP A 268 -6.08 -16.69 -24.91
N GLY A 269 -6.27 -17.88 -24.31
CA GLY A 269 -6.99 -18.97 -24.98
C GLY A 269 -6.28 -20.32 -25.04
N PHE A 270 -6.51 -21.17 -24.04
CA PHE A 270 -6.84 -22.61 -24.15
C PHE A 270 -6.98 -23.17 -22.72
N LEU A 271 -8.08 -23.76 -22.24
CA LEU A 271 -8.83 -24.90 -22.76
C LEU A 271 -10.20 -25.05 -22.05
N ARG A 272 -11.22 -25.45 -22.83
CA ARG A 272 -12.32 -26.42 -22.55
C ARG A 272 -13.07 -26.34 -21.20
N ARG A 273 -14.40 -26.47 -21.15
CA ARG A 273 -15.25 -27.44 -21.87
C ARG A 273 -16.72 -27.06 -21.70
N ASP A 274 -17.51 -27.33 -22.74
CA ASP A 274 -18.97 -27.31 -22.75
C ASP A 274 -19.63 -28.09 -21.61
N ARG A 275 -20.70 -27.51 -21.06
CA ARG A 275 -22.06 -28.08 -21.09
C ARG A 275 -23.07 -26.98 -20.76
N GLY A 276 -23.95 -26.72 -21.72
CA GLY A 276 -25.01 -25.73 -21.60
C GLY A 276 -26.30 -26.27 -20.98
N HIS A 277 -27.05 -25.36 -20.37
CA HIS A 277 -28.51 -25.17 -20.47
C HIS A 277 -28.80 -23.89 -19.66
N ALA A 278 -29.08 -22.75 -20.29
CA ALA A 278 -30.43 -22.29 -20.67
C ALA A 278 -31.38 -22.29 -19.45
N GLY A 279 -31.95 -21.19 -18.96
CA GLY A 279 -31.94 -19.80 -19.40
C GLY A 279 -32.26 -18.85 -18.23
N GLY A 280 -32.00 -17.56 -18.43
CA GLY A 280 -32.30 -16.49 -17.47
C GLY A 280 -33.77 -16.07 -17.49
N PRO A 281 -34.09 -14.76 -17.36
CA PRO A 281 -33.44 -13.70 -16.60
C PRO A 281 -34.41 -13.19 -15.49
N SER A 282 -33.98 -12.50 -14.45
CA SER A 282 -33.98 -11.03 -14.37
C SER A 282 -34.37 -10.65 -12.93
N GLY A 283 -33.83 -9.55 -12.39
CA GLY A 283 -34.34 -8.97 -11.14
C GLY A 283 -33.27 -8.29 -10.29
N GLN A 284 -33.21 -6.97 -10.39
CA GLN A 284 -32.36 -6.04 -9.66
C GLN A 284 -32.51 -6.14 -8.13
N ALA A 285 -31.44 -5.83 -7.40
CA ALA A 285 -31.49 -5.54 -5.97
C ALA A 285 -30.94 -4.13 -5.68
N PRO A 286 -31.59 -3.37 -4.80
CA PRO A 286 -30.89 -2.40 -3.96
C PRO A 286 -31.15 -2.64 -2.45
N PRO A 287 -30.36 -2.02 -1.56
CA PRO A 287 -30.11 -2.52 -0.20
C PRO A 287 -31.01 -1.87 0.86
N ARG A 288 -31.16 -2.53 2.02
CA ARG A 288 -31.63 -1.91 3.27
C ARG A 288 -30.83 -2.42 4.48
N ALA A 289 -30.53 -1.50 5.38
CA ALA A 289 -29.87 -1.71 6.67
C ALA A 289 -30.93 -1.90 7.81
N PRO A 290 -30.59 -1.96 9.11
CA PRO A 290 -30.83 -3.12 9.98
C PRO A 290 -31.94 -2.91 11.04
N GLY A 291 -32.56 -4.00 11.49
CA GLY A 291 -33.36 -4.08 12.73
C GLY A 291 -33.02 -5.41 13.43
N ALA A 292 -32.53 -5.43 14.66
CA ALA A 292 -33.26 -5.24 15.91
C ALA A 292 -34.28 -6.36 16.16
N GLY A 293 -33.94 -7.26 17.10
CA GLY A 293 -34.88 -8.17 17.73
C GLY A 293 -34.37 -9.60 17.83
N ASP A 294 -33.68 -9.93 18.92
CA ASP A 294 -34.03 -11.17 19.62
C ASP A 294 -33.78 -11.04 21.12
N ARG A 295 -34.87 -11.12 21.87
CA ARG A 295 -34.94 -11.32 23.32
C ARG A 295 -35.44 -12.75 23.53
N ALA A 296 -34.63 -13.57 24.17
CA ALA A 296 -35.00 -14.62 25.14
C ALA A 296 -33.69 -15.40 25.38
N GLY A 297 -33.21 -15.65 26.59
CA GLY A 297 -33.83 -15.75 27.90
C GLY A 297 -33.08 -16.89 28.59
N GLY A 298 -32.56 -16.68 29.80
CA GLY A 298 -31.84 -17.74 30.52
C GLY A 298 -31.00 -17.19 31.67
N ARG A 299 -31.59 -17.21 32.86
CA ARG A 299 -30.99 -16.86 34.16
C ARG A 299 -29.97 -17.91 34.62
N GLU A 300 -29.23 -17.51 35.66
CA GLU A 300 -28.62 -18.35 36.71
C GLU A 300 -27.35 -19.13 36.32
N LYS A 301 -26.26 -19.19 37.10
CA LYS A 301 -26.04 -19.03 38.54
C LYS A 301 -24.64 -18.47 38.81
N ALA A 302 -24.53 -17.74 39.92
CA ALA A 302 -23.28 -17.56 40.65
C ALA A 302 -22.82 -18.91 41.22
N ASP A 303 -21.52 -19.20 41.19
CA ASP A 303 -20.88 -19.74 42.38
C ASP A 303 -19.36 -19.52 42.34
N SER A 304 -18.91 -18.83 43.38
CA SER A 304 -17.55 -18.75 43.85
C SER A 304 -17.13 -20.10 44.43
N HIS A 305 -16.03 -20.68 43.98
CA HIS A 305 -15.30 -21.61 44.84
C HIS A 305 -13.78 -21.57 44.67
N ARG A 306 -13.17 -21.43 45.85
CA ARG A 306 -11.76 -21.43 46.23
C ARG A 306 -10.90 -22.51 45.59
N LEU A 307 -9.69 -22.12 45.23
CA LEU A 307 -8.50 -22.98 45.16
C LEU A 307 -8.08 -23.44 46.57
N PRO A 308 -7.47 -24.63 46.67
CA PRO A 308 -6.42 -24.85 47.65
C PRO A 308 -5.07 -25.13 46.97
N ASP A 309 -4.05 -24.50 47.55
CA ASP A 309 -2.65 -24.90 47.53
C ASP A 309 -2.48 -26.37 47.95
N ASP A 310 -1.61 -27.09 47.26
CA ASP A 310 -0.55 -27.93 47.85
C ASP A 310 0.07 -28.84 46.78
N ARG A 311 1.33 -28.55 46.41
CA ARG A 311 2.47 -29.49 46.35
C ARG A 311 3.70 -28.84 45.72
#